data_AF-A0A163CDW7-F1
#
_entry.id   AF-A0A163CDW7-F1
#
_cell.length_a   1.000
_cell.length_b   1.000
_cell.length_c   1.000
_cell.angle_alpha   90.00
_cell.angle_beta   90.00
_cell.angle_gamma   90.00
#
_symmetry.space_group_name_H-M   'P 1'
#
loop_
_entity.id
_entity.type
_entity.pdbx_description
1 polymer ?
#
loop_
_entity_poly.entity_id
_entity_poly.type
_entity_poly.pdbx_seq_one_letter_code
_entity_poly.pdbx_strand_id
1 'polypeptide(L)'
;MLNLNCKIKVFETNDQLIPTDRVYEFGYAYDIQIESSYDNFTDTAVIKIPKKIIVNQLNSTLGFEVLKQLPIGPKIQSIYEYLKQDNYIEIFLGYNGDFKPAFRGYITEVKGDAPVCITCQDMMYLLKKTKMVIDGTSDNEDPQNRISQNPSQTIMPSQIKPILETKLQELGVVYEELKIEDNLSALIIDRKSSVANYLKCLKDQYKIYSFFKLENDCSKLHVTNNPDVFKIEEIQNFTELYKNTPSDEIPIPQALLNKAISILGIRDVLDFFSRDDGFIGIGRFRFFYNIIRDELKVNREQVTAIRMRAEKYFINSNTPIFVELGDPGDGELIETYTLHDNENELPTQDALFQQEEQRVKAELNTFLGFRLAKEKQTGLTGSFETFGEPFMRPTDRIILEDAEDEEKNGVFQVKKVKRSYGTSGYRQIISVGRRVED
;
A
#
# COMPACT_ATOMS: atom_id res chain seq x y z
N MET A 1 -20.60 -14.12 -26.70
CA MET A 1 -20.92 -13.62 -25.33
C MET A 1 -19.80 -14.10 -24.44
N LEU A 2 -19.15 -13.23 -23.66
CA LEU A 2 -18.10 -13.67 -22.72
C LEU A 2 -18.77 -14.38 -21.54
N ASN A 3 -18.29 -15.57 -21.21
CA ASN A 3 -18.73 -16.28 -20.01
C ASN A 3 -18.04 -15.64 -18.82
N LEU A 4 -18.84 -15.08 -17.92
CA LEU A 4 -18.34 -14.48 -16.70
C LEU A 4 -18.05 -15.58 -15.67
N ASN A 5 -16.82 -15.65 -15.15
CA ASN A 5 -16.42 -16.68 -14.21
C ASN A 5 -15.73 -16.08 -12.97
N CYS A 6 -16.00 -16.65 -11.80
CA CYS A 6 -15.25 -16.42 -10.58
C CYS A 6 -14.79 -17.76 -10.00
N LYS A 7 -13.69 -17.72 -9.25
CA LYS A 7 -13.21 -18.84 -8.44
C LYS A 7 -12.78 -18.26 -7.10
N ILE A 8 -13.35 -18.78 -6.03
CA ILE A 8 -13.06 -18.34 -4.65
C ILE A 8 -12.52 -19.54 -3.91
N LYS A 9 -11.30 -19.43 -3.39
CA LYS A 9 -10.68 -20.46 -2.54
C LYS A 9 -10.64 -19.97 -1.11
N VAL A 10 -11.09 -20.79 -0.17
CA VAL A 10 -11.11 -20.48 1.26
C VAL A 10 -10.32 -21.56 1.99
N PHE A 11 -9.34 -21.17 2.78
CA PHE A 11 -8.45 -22.04 3.52
C PHE A 11 -8.75 -21.91 5.01
N GLU A 12 -8.94 -23.04 5.70
CA GLU A 12 -8.93 -23.02 7.17
C GLU A 12 -7.55 -22.59 7.65
N THR A 13 -7.50 -21.82 8.74
CA THR A 13 -6.26 -21.32 9.32
C THR A 13 -6.07 -21.88 10.72
N ASN A 14 -4.81 -21.96 11.16
CA ASN A 14 -4.50 -22.23 12.57
C ASN A 14 -4.65 -20.95 13.43
N ASP A 15 -4.34 -21.04 14.72
CA ASP A 15 -4.44 -19.93 15.69
C ASP A 15 -3.51 -18.74 15.36
N GLN A 16 -2.50 -18.96 14.50
CA GLN A 16 -1.57 -17.94 14.01
C GLN A 16 -1.98 -17.38 12.65
N LEU A 17 -3.20 -17.69 12.17
CA LEU A 17 -3.74 -17.27 10.88
C LEU A 17 -2.94 -17.79 9.66
N ILE A 18 -2.17 -18.88 9.84
CA ILE A 18 -1.44 -19.53 8.75
C ILE A 18 -2.41 -20.49 8.04
N PRO A 19 -2.57 -20.40 6.70
CA PRO A 19 -3.41 -21.32 5.93
C PRO A 19 -2.98 -22.78 6.08
N THR A 20 -3.95 -23.68 6.23
CA THR A 20 -3.77 -25.14 6.25
C THR A 20 -4.08 -25.76 4.89
N ASP A 21 -3.82 -27.06 4.73
CA ASP A 21 -4.14 -27.81 3.50
C ASP A 21 -5.66 -27.97 3.25
N ARG A 22 -6.50 -27.61 4.22
CA ARG A 22 -7.96 -27.74 4.11
C ARG A 22 -8.53 -26.53 3.37
N VAL A 23 -8.86 -26.76 2.09
CA VAL A 23 -9.37 -25.74 1.17
C VAL A 23 -10.78 -26.05 0.67
N TYR A 24 -11.58 -25.00 0.49
CA TYR A 24 -12.91 -25.02 -0.10
C TYR A 24 -12.92 -24.13 -1.35
N GLU A 25 -13.43 -24.64 -2.47
CA GLU A 25 -13.51 -23.89 -3.72
C GLU A 25 -14.97 -23.61 -4.10
N PHE A 26 -15.26 -22.36 -4.46
CA PHE A 26 -16.57 -21.89 -4.91
C PHE A 26 -16.46 -21.24 -6.28
N GLY A 27 -17.25 -21.73 -7.24
CA GLY A 27 -17.30 -21.20 -8.61
C GLY A 27 -18.39 -20.16 -8.86
N TYR A 28 -19.10 -19.71 -7.82
CA TYR A 28 -20.25 -18.82 -7.95
C TYR A 28 -20.38 -17.84 -6.79
N ALA A 29 -20.70 -16.60 -7.12
CA ALA A 29 -21.16 -15.55 -6.21
C ALA A 29 -22.18 -14.67 -6.93
N TYR A 30 -23.11 -14.06 -6.17
CA TYR A 30 -24.06 -13.09 -6.71
C TYR A 30 -23.39 -11.75 -7.05
N ASP A 31 -22.49 -11.32 -6.18
CA ASP A 31 -21.87 -10.00 -6.19
C ASP A 31 -20.52 -10.09 -5.48
N ILE A 32 -19.48 -9.53 -6.08
CA ILE A 32 -18.15 -9.37 -5.48
C ILE A 32 -17.72 -7.94 -5.71
N GLN A 33 -17.37 -7.24 -4.64
CA GLN A 33 -16.88 -5.86 -4.65
C GLN A 33 -15.50 -5.85 -4.02
N ILE A 34 -14.49 -5.34 -4.73
CA ILE A 34 -13.11 -5.24 -4.23
C ILE A 34 -12.66 -3.80 -4.37
N GLU A 35 -12.03 -3.25 -3.33
CA GLU A 35 -11.41 -1.93 -3.35
C GLU A 35 -9.93 -2.04 -2.97
N SER A 36 -9.07 -1.64 -3.91
CA SER A 36 -7.61 -1.66 -3.76
C SER A 36 -6.98 -0.31 -4.03
N SER A 37 -6.05 0.15 -3.19
CA SER A 37 -5.35 1.43 -3.35
C SER A 37 -4.06 1.47 -2.54
N TYR A 38 -2.97 2.02 -3.10
CA TYR A 38 -1.74 2.24 -2.33
C TYR A 38 -1.89 3.34 -1.26
N ASP A 39 -2.90 4.20 -1.38
CA ASP A 39 -3.22 5.22 -0.37
C ASP A 39 -3.99 4.63 0.82
N ASN A 40 -4.74 3.54 0.60
CA ASN A 40 -5.48 2.85 1.64
C ASN A 40 -4.50 1.97 2.44
N PHE A 41 -4.70 1.90 3.76
CA PHE A 41 -3.87 1.04 4.61
C PHE A 41 -4.27 -0.44 4.53
N THR A 42 -5.44 -0.73 3.95
CA THR A 42 -5.99 -2.09 3.86
C THR A 42 -6.92 -2.15 2.67
N ASP A 43 -6.67 -3.08 1.77
CA ASP A 43 -7.61 -3.43 0.71
C ASP A 43 -8.78 -4.24 1.28
N THR A 44 -9.95 -4.10 0.66
CA THR A 44 -11.18 -4.75 1.16
C THR A 44 -11.89 -5.51 0.05
N ALA A 45 -12.57 -6.58 0.44
CA ALA A 45 -13.46 -7.31 -0.45
C ALA A 45 -14.78 -7.66 0.26
N VAL A 46 -15.88 -7.59 -0.47
CA VAL A 46 -17.21 -8.00 -0.02
C VAL A 46 -17.79 -8.97 -1.02
N ILE A 47 -18.20 -10.14 -0.55
CA ILE A 47 -18.79 -11.21 -1.37
C ILE A 47 -20.22 -11.47 -0.91
N LYS A 48 -21.17 -11.58 -1.84
CA LYS A 48 -22.54 -12.03 -1.57
C LYS A 48 -22.77 -13.39 -2.21
N ILE A 49 -23.11 -14.39 -1.40
CA ILE A 49 -23.23 -15.80 -1.82
C ILE A 49 -24.53 -16.42 -1.28
N PRO A 50 -25.10 -17.45 -1.95
CA PRO A 50 -26.23 -18.22 -1.42
C PRO A 50 -25.92 -18.87 -0.06
N LYS A 51 -26.90 -18.90 0.86
CA LYS A 51 -26.75 -19.59 2.15
C LYS A 51 -26.56 -21.09 2.02
N LYS A 52 -27.35 -21.70 1.13
CA LYS A 52 -27.38 -23.15 0.91
C LYS A 52 -26.54 -23.47 -0.30
N ILE A 53 -25.55 -24.34 -0.11
CA ILE A 53 -24.67 -24.82 -1.17
C ILE A 53 -24.82 -26.33 -1.33
N ILE A 54 -24.51 -26.80 -2.53
CA ILE A 54 -24.42 -28.23 -2.84
C ILE A 54 -22.95 -28.60 -2.77
N VAL A 55 -22.62 -29.56 -1.90
CA VAL A 55 -21.25 -30.00 -1.69
C VAL A 55 -20.98 -31.20 -2.59
N ASN A 56 -20.03 -31.03 -3.50
CA ASN A 56 -19.55 -32.12 -4.35
C ASN A 56 -18.21 -32.62 -3.79
N GLN A 57 -18.15 -33.87 -3.32
CA GLN A 57 -16.92 -34.51 -2.85
C GLN A 57 -16.21 -35.32 -3.95
N LEU A 58 -16.82 -35.45 -5.14
CA LEU A 58 -16.21 -36.12 -6.28
C LEU A 58 -15.40 -35.09 -7.07
N ASN A 59 -14.17 -35.45 -7.43
CA ASN A 59 -13.32 -34.66 -8.32
C ASN A 59 -14.13 -34.18 -9.53
N SER A 60 -13.93 -32.92 -9.90
CA SER A 60 -14.62 -32.05 -10.87
C SER A 60 -14.97 -32.64 -12.26
N THR A 61 -14.63 -33.90 -12.53
CA THR A 61 -14.88 -34.62 -13.77
C THR A 61 -16.34 -35.07 -13.93
N LEU A 62 -17.07 -35.33 -12.84
CA LEU A 62 -18.49 -35.73 -12.91
C LEU A 62 -19.37 -34.49 -12.71
N GLY A 63 -19.91 -34.00 -13.82
CA GLY A 63 -20.78 -32.81 -13.82
C GLY A 63 -22.01 -32.96 -12.92
N PHE A 64 -22.60 -31.82 -12.55
CA PHE A 64 -23.77 -31.72 -11.68
C PHE A 64 -24.96 -32.61 -12.09
N GLU A 65 -25.10 -32.88 -13.38
CA GLU A 65 -26.16 -33.76 -13.88
C GLU A 65 -26.00 -35.23 -13.47
N VAL A 66 -24.76 -35.70 -13.29
CA VAL A 66 -24.47 -37.06 -12.84
C VAL A 66 -24.76 -37.21 -11.34
N LEU A 67 -24.48 -36.17 -10.54
CA LEU A 67 -24.79 -36.17 -9.10
C LEU A 67 -26.28 -36.33 -8.81
N LYS A 68 -27.17 -35.81 -9.68
CA LYS A 68 -28.63 -35.99 -9.54
C LYS A 68 -29.07 -37.43 -9.76
N GLN A 69 -28.27 -38.23 -10.46
CA GLN A 69 -28.59 -39.62 -10.79
C GLN A 69 -28.00 -40.61 -9.77
N LEU A 70 -27.18 -40.14 -8.81
CA LEU A 70 -26.64 -40.99 -7.76
C LEU A 70 -27.73 -41.36 -6.74
N PRO A 71 -27.70 -42.57 -6.15
CA PRO A 71 -28.68 -43.03 -5.15
C PRO A 71 -28.71 -42.16 -3.89
N ILE A 72 -27.61 -41.45 -3.61
CA ILE A 72 -27.47 -40.50 -2.52
C ILE A 72 -27.49 -39.12 -3.17
N GLY A 73 -28.61 -38.41 -3.02
CA GLY A 73 -28.78 -37.08 -3.59
C GLY A 73 -27.72 -36.07 -3.09
N PRO A 74 -27.61 -34.89 -3.74
CA PRO A 74 -26.60 -33.90 -3.39
C PRO A 74 -26.72 -33.45 -1.94
N LYS A 75 -25.61 -33.47 -1.21
CA LYS A 75 -25.56 -32.98 0.18
C LYS A 75 -25.67 -31.46 0.17
N ILE A 76 -26.75 -30.94 0.76
CA ILE A 76 -26.97 -29.50 0.93
C ILE A 76 -26.47 -29.10 2.32
N GLN A 77 -25.58 -28.11 2.38
CA GLN A 77 -25.03 -27.58 3.63
C GLN A 77 -25.09 -26.05 3.65
N SER A 78 -24.91 -25.49 4.84
CA SER A 78 -24.83 -24.05 5.04
C SER A 78 -23.43 -23.54 4.69
N ILE A 79 -23.35 -22.39 4.01
CA ILE A 79 -22.07 -21.73 3.69
C ILE A 79 -21.25 -21.40 4.96
N TYR A 80 -21.93 -21.17 6.09
CA TYR A 80 -21.31 -20.92 7.41
C TYR A 80 -20.45 -22.06 7.94
N GLU A 81 -20.62 -23.29 7.42
CA GLU A 81 -19.75 -24.41 7.79
C GLU A 81 -18.34 -24.28 7.18
N TYR A 82 -18.22 -23.51 6.10
CA TYR A 82 -17.05 -23.43 5.23
C TYR A 82 -16.37 -22.06 5.20
N LEU A 83 -17.14 -21.00 5.44
CA LEU A 83 -16.64 -19.62 5.51
C LEU A 83 -16.79 -19.13 6.94
N LYS A 84 -15.66 -19.00 7.62
CA LYS A 84 -15.60 -18.51 9.00
C LYS A 84 -14.66 -17.31 9.05
N GLN A 85 -14.87 -16.47 10.07
CA GLN A 85 -13.88 -15.46 10.42
C GLN A 85 -12.50 -16.09 10.57
N ASP A 86 -11.46 -15.34 10.23
CA ASP A 86 -10.05 -15.73 10.26
C ASP A 86 -9.62 -16.71 9.17
N ASN A 87 -10.53 -17.30 8.40
CA ASN A 87 -10.13 -18.09 7.23
C ASN A 87 -9.46 -17.21 6.17
N TYR A 88 -8.41 -17.75 5.55
CA TYR A 88 -7.72 -17.11 4.43
C TYR A 88 -8.50 -17.32 3.14
N ILE A 89 -8.56 -16.31 2.28
CA ILE A 89 -9.39 -16.30 1.08
C ILE A 89 -8.62 -15.75 -0.12
N GLU A 90 -8.74 -16.44 -1.24
CA GLU A 90 -8.27 -15.99 -2.55
C GLU A 90 -9.47 -15.85 -3.51
N ILE A 91 -9.58 -14.70 -4.15
CA ILE A 91 -10.63 -14.39 -5.12
C ILE A 91 -10.00 -14.24 -6.49
N PHE A 92 -10.49 -15.01 -7.45
CA PHE A 92 -10.11 -14.91 -8.84
C PHE A 92 -11.32 -14.55 -9.69
N LEU A 93 -11.16 -13.57 -10.58
CA LEU A 93 -12.21 -13.07 -11.47
C LEU A 93 -11.72 -13.10 -12.91
N GLY A 94 -12.61 -13.31 -13.87
CA GLY A 94 -12.28 -13.14 -15.28
C GLY A 94 -13.34 -13.67 -16.23
N TYR A 95 -12.92 -13.92 -17.47
CA TYR A 95 -13.78 -14.29 -18.58
C TYR A 95 -13.34 -15.59 -19.23
N ASN A 96 -14.30 -16.43 -19.64
CA ASN A 96 -14.07 -17.66 -20.40
C ASN A 96 -13.08 -18.63 -19.73
N GLY A 97 -13.08 -18.69 -18.40
CA GLY A 97 -12.16 -19.51 -17.61
C GLY A 97 -10.73 -18.95 -17.46
N ASP A 98 -10.40 -17.80 -18.06
CA ASP A 98 -9.15 -17.08 -17.76
C ASP A 98 -9.33 -16.30 -16.46
N PHE A 99 -8.74 -16.81 -15.37
CA PHE A 99 -8.89 -16.29 -14.02
C PHE A 99 -7.70 -15.41 -13.64
N LYS A 100 -7.96 -14.15 -13.27
CA LYS A 100 -6.95 -13.24 -12.71
C LYS A 100 -7.07 -13.18 -11.19
N PRO A 101 -5.96 -13.21 -10.43
CA PRO A 101 -5.99 -13.06 -8.98
C PRO A 101 -6.44 -11.63 -8.64
N ALA A 102 -7.65 -11.50 -8.09
CA ALA A 102 -8.29 -10.21 -7.84
C ALA A 102 -8.13 -9.74 -6.39
N PHE A 103 -8.01 -10.66 -5.43
CA PHE A 103 -7.86 -10.37 -4.01
C PHE A 103 -7.29 -11.56 -3.24
N ARG A 104 -6.49 -11.29 -2.21
CA ARG A 104 -5.96 -12.27 -1.26
C ARG A 104 -5.97 -11.65 0.14
N GLY A 105 -6.49 -12.37 1.12
CA GLY A 105 -6.58 -11.86 2.48
C GLY A 105 -7.36 -12.78 3.41
N TYR A 106 -8.04 -12.19 4.39
CA TYR A 106 -8.74 -12.91 5.45
C TYR A 106 -10.19 -12.48 5.54
N ILE A 107 -11.06 -13.44 5.86
CA ILE A 107 -12.45 -13.19 6.21
C ILE A 107 -12.50 -12.52 7.59
N THR A 108 -13.02 -11.31 7.65
CA THR A 108 -13.17 -10.55 8.91
C THR A 108 -14.57 -10.67 9.49
N GLU A 109 -15.58 -10.95 8.66
CA GLU A 109 -16.97 -11.05 9.08
C GLU A 109 -17.77 -11.93 8.12
N VAL A 110 -18.68 -12.75 8.64
CA VAL A 110 -19.68 -13.52 7.86
C VAL A 110 -21.04 -13.26 8.49
N LYS A 111 -21.97 -12.66 7.73
CA LYS A 111 -23.29 -12.28 8.24
C LYS A 111 -24.41 -12.37 7.21
N GLY A 112 -25.65 -12.33 7.68
CA GLY A 112 -26.85 -12.29 6.84
C GLY A 112 -27.47 -13.66 6.58
N ASP A 113 -28.70 -13.67 6.10
CA ASP A 113 -29.42 -14.92 5.87
C ASP A 113 -29.30 -15.38 4.41
N ALA A 114 -29.93 -14.69 3.46
CA ALA A 114 -29.73 -14.93 2.04
C ALA A 114 -29.95 -13.63 1.24
N PRO A 115 -28.94 -13.11 0.51
CA PRO A 115 -27.58 -13.63 0.41
C PRO A 115 -26.77 -13.45 1.70
N VAL A 116 -25.84 -14.37 1.95
CA VAL A 116 -24.83 -14.24 3.01
C VAL A 116 -23.75 -13.27 2.50
N CYS A 117 -23.38 -12.32 3.35
CA CYS A 117 -22.38 -11.30 3.10
C CYS A 117 -21.08 -11.65 3.85
N ILE A 118 -19.99 -11.76 3.11
CA ILE A 118 -18.65 -12.06 3.63
C ILE A 118 -17.79 -10.82 3.41
N THR A 119 -17.30 -10.23 4.49
CA THR A 119 -16.39 -9.08 4.47
C THR A 119 -14.96 -9.58 4.68
N CYS A 120 -14.03 -9.10 3.87
CA CYS A 120 -12.63 -9.48 3.91
C CYS A 120 -11.72 -8.24 3.95
N GLN A 121 -10.55 -8.41 4.56
CA GLN A 121 -9.42 -7.49 4.49
C GLN A 121 -8.22 -8.23 3.92
N ASP A 122 -7.32 -7.51 3.26
CA ASP A 122 -6.07 -8.09 2.73
C ASP A 122 -5.15 -8.65 3.84
N MET A 123 -3.91 -8.98 3.48
CA MET A 123 -2.89 -9.46 4.41
C MET A 123 -2.58 -8.47 5.56
N MET A 124 -2.98 -7.20 5.49
CA MET A 124 -2.84 -6.27 6.61
C MET A 124 -3.65 -6.74 7.84
N TYR A 125 -4.71 -7.53 7.65
CA TYR A 125 -5.45 -8.14 8.76
C TYR A 125 -4.56 -8.99 9.67
N LEU A 126 -3.65 -9.78 9.09
CA LEU A 126 -2.65 -10.56 9.83
C LEU A 126 -1.80 -9.63 10.70
N LEU A 127 -1.25 -8.56 10.10
CA LEU A 127 -0.38 -7.61 10.80
C LEU A 127 -1.12 -6.81 11.89
N LYS A 128 -2.45 -6.64 11.78
CA LYS A 128 -3.27 -6.01 12.83
C LYS A 128 -3.42 -6.91 14.05
N LYS A 129 -3.38 -8.23 13.88
CA LYS A 129 -3.49 -9.22 14.96
C LYS A 129 -2.13 -9.64 15.53
N THR A 130 -1.04 -9.40 14.82
CA THR A 130 0.32 -9.68 15.31
C THR A 130 0.83 -8.54 16.20
N LYS A 131 1.23 -8.86 17.43
CA LYS A 131 1.93 -7.90 18.31
C LYS A 131 3.32 -7.56 17.78
N MET A 132 3.71 -6.30 17.91
CA MET A 132 5.05 -5.83 17.57
C MET A 132 6.09 -6.23 18.63
N VAL A 133 5.70 -6.23 19.91
CA VAL A 133 6.59 -6.53 21.05
C VAL A 133 6.27 -7.91 21.62
N ILE A 134 7.31 -8.69 21.95
CA ILE A 134 7.18 -9.97 22.65
C ILE A 134 6.93 -9.66 24.14
N ASP A 135 5.88 -10.23 24.73
CA ASP A 135 5.68 -10.12 26.18
C ASP A 135 6.87 -10.82 26.88
N GLY A 136 7.64 -10.08 27.68
CA GLY A 136 8.72 -10.69 28.46
C GLY A 136 8.18 -11.74 29.42
N THR A 137 8.84 -12.90 29.51
CA THR A 137 8.58 -13.87 30.58
C THR A 137 8.93 -13.23 31.92
N SER A 138 7.96 -13.19 32.83
CA SER A 138 8.21 -12.79 34.22
C SER A 138 9.18 -13.80 34.86
N ASP A 139 10.36 -13.35 35.28
CA ASP A 139 11.15 -14.12 36.24
C ASP A 139 10.41 -14.09 37.58
N ASN A 140 9.85 -15.24 37.97
CA ASN A 140 9.01 -15.40 39.17
C ASN A 140 9.78 -15.30 40.50
N GLU A 141 11.08 -14.97 40.49
CA GLU A 141 11.94 -15.00 41.68
C GLU A 141 12.26 -13.63 42.30
N ASP A 142 11.87 -12.51 41.70
CA ASP A 142 12.09 -11.18 42.28
C ASP A 142 10.80 -10.57 42.88
N PRO A 143 10.63 -10.55 44.21
CA PRO A 143 9.47 -9.97 44.87
C PRO A 143 9.37 -8.43 44.71
N GLN A 144 10.39 -7.76 44.15
CA GLN A 144 10.34 -6.34 43.78
C GLN A 144 9.94 -6.09 42.32
N ASN A 145 9.73 -7.15 41.52
CA ASN A 145 9.28 -7.05 40.14
C ASN A 145 7.76 -6.77 40.07
N ARG A 146 7.35 -5.64 40.64
CA ARG A 146 6.03 -5.04 40.39
C ARG A 146 6.07 -4.47 38.98
N ILE A 147 5.70 -5.29 38.00
CA ILE A 147 5.41 -4.82 36.64
C ILE A 147 4.42 -3.65 36.78
N SER A 148 4.85 -2.44 36.43
CA SER A 148 3.92 -1.31 36.23
C SER A 148 2.81 -1.82 35.32
N GLN A 149 1.53 -1.58 35.64
CA GLN A 149 0.44 -2.14 34.83
C GLN A 149 0.49 -1.71 33.36
N ASN A 150 1.28 -0.68 33.02
CA ASN A 150 1.71 -0.39 31.65
C ASN A 150 3.16 0.18 31.65
N PRO A 151 4.21 -0.62 31.39
CA PRO A 151 5.53 -0.07 31.11
C PRO A 151 5.67 -0.03 29.58
N SER A 152 5.44 1.15 28.98
CA SER A 152 5.87 1.40 27.61
C SER A 152 7.35 1.02 27.51
N GLN A 153 7.71 0.14 26.57
CA GLN A 153 9.12 -0.06 26.24
C GLN A 153 9.43 0.89 25.09
N THR A 154 10.37 1.80 25.31
CA THR A 154 10.97 2.54 24.20
C THR A 154 11.78 1.52 23.41
N ILE A 155 11.30 1.16 22.22
CA ILE A 155 12.11 0.38 21.27
C ILE A 155 12.93 1.41 20.49
N MET A 156 14.25 1.28 20.57
CA MET A 156 15.15 2.17 19.84
C MET A 156 15.02 1.89 18.33
N PRO A 157 15.00 2.92 17.46
CA PRO A 157 14.89 2.82 15.99
C PRO A 157 15.74 1.72 15.37
N SER A 158 17.00 1.63 15.79
CA SER A 158 17.99 0.62 15.36
C SER A 158 17.57 -0.84 15.58
N GLN A 159 16.62 -1.10 16.49
CA GLN A 159 16.09 -2.44 16.74
C GLN A 159 14.80 -2.71 15.96
N ILE A 160 14.15 -1.69 15.43
CA ILE A 160 12.79 -1.81 14.93
C ILE A 160 12.73 -2.54 13.58
N LYS A 161 13.60 -2.16 12.64
CA LYS A 161 13.67 -2.83 11.33
C LYS A 161 13.97 -4.34 11.50
N PRO A 162 14.99 -4.77 12.26
CA PRO A 162 15.23 -6.19 12.53
C PRO A 162 14.05 -6.93 13.19
N ILE A 163 13.36 -6.28 14.15
CA ILE A 163 12.17 -6.86 14.78
C ILE A 163 11.05 -7.06 13.76
N LEU A 164 10.79 -6.05 12.91
CA LEU A 164 9.77 -6.13 11.88
C LEU A 164 10.09 -7.24 10.88
N GLU A 165 11.33 -7.32 10.40
CA GLU A 165 11.79 -8.36 9.47
C GLU A 165 11.60 -9.77 10.06
N THR A 166 12.00 -9.96 11.32
CA THR A 166 11.82 -11.21 12.05
C THR A 166 10.34 -11.58 12.13
N LYS A 167 9.47 -10.63 12.51
CA LYS A 167 8.02 -10.86 12.60
C LYS A 167 7.40 -11.20 11.26
N LEU A 168 7.78 -10.51 10.19
CA LEU A 168 7.27 -10.81 8.85
C LEU A 168 7.72 -12.19 8.38
N GLN A 169 8.97 -12.59 8.66
CA GLN A 169 9.50 -13.92 8.35
C GLN A 169 8.80 -15.03 9.13
N GLU A 170 8.59 -14.86 10.45
CA GLU A 170 7.86 -15.80 11.30
C GLU A 170 6.43 -16.06 10.79
N LEU A 171 5.80 -15.03 10.22
CA LEU A 171 4.45 -15.09 9.67
C LEU A 171 4.40 -15.58 8.21
N GLY A 172 5.55 -15.79 7.56
CA GLY A 172 5.62 -16.11 6.13
C GLY A 172 5.11 -14.98 5.23
N VAL A 173 5.11 -13.73 5.69
CA VAL A 173 4.74 -12.58 4.88
C VAL A 173 5.86 -12.29 3.90
N VAL A 174 5.53 -12.26 2.61
CA VAL A 174 6.46 -11.81 1.57
C VAL A 174 6.49 -10.28 1.58
N TYR A 175 7.67 -9.69 1.61
CA TYR A 175 7.86 -8.24 1.60
C TYR A 175 8.97 -7.84 0.61
N GLU A 176 8.84 -6.65 0.03
CA GLU A 176 9.96 -5.95 -0.58
C GLU A 176 10.89 -5.46 0.52
N GLU A 177 12.20 -5.34 0.24
CA GLU A 177 13.18 -4.81 1.18
C GLU A 177 12.65 -3.61 1.97
N LEU A 178 12.70 -3.71 3.30
CA LEU A 178 12.18 -2.66 4.17
C LEU A 178 13.14 -1.48 4.17
N LYS A 179 12.81 -0.47 3.37
CA LYS A 179 13.56 0.78 3.25
C LYS A 179 13.19 1.75 4.38
N ILE A 180 13.36 1.27 5.60
CA ILE A 180 13.22 2.00 6.85
C ILE A 180 14.65 2.32 7.31
N GLU A 181 14.97 3.60 7.49
CA GLU A 181 16.29 4.00 7.95
C GLU A 181 16.50 3.79 9.44
N ASP A 182 17.75 3.55 9.84
CA ASP A 182 18.16 3.40 11.24
C ASP A 182 18.15 4.74 12.02
N ASN A 183 18.07 5.87 11.32
CA ASN A 183 18.13 7.23 11.89
C ASN A 183 16.74 7.87 12.14
N LEU A 184 15.65 7.11 11.96
CA LEU A 184 14.30 7.59 12.29
C LEU A 184 14.24 7.94 13.78
N SER A 185 13.42 8.91 14.17
CA SER A 185 13.22 9.22 15.60
C SER A 185 12.70 7.99 16.34
N ALA A 186 13.08 7.86 17.61
CA ALA A 186 12.54 6.83 18.50
C ALA A 186 11.01 6.80 18.46
N LEU A 187 10.48 5.73 17.89
CA LEU A 187 9.04 5.46 17.88
C LEU A 187 8.68 4.80 19.21
N ILE A 188 7.84 5.47 20.00
CA ILE A 188 7.31 4.89 21.23
C ILE A 188 6.23 3.88 20.85
N ILE A 189 6.54 2.59 21.00
CA ILE A 189 5.62 1.50 20.72
C ILE A 189 5.13 0.91 22.05
N ASP A 190 3.83 1.01 22.31
CA ASP A 190 3.20 0.32 23.45
C ASP A 190 3.32 -1.20 23.25
N ARG A 191 3.48 -1.98 24.33
CA ARG A 191 3.47 -3.46 24.33
C ARG A 191 2.23 -4.05 23.66
N LYS A 192 1.10 -3.33 23.68
CA LYS A 192 -0.14 -3.74 23.02
C LYS A 192 -0.19 -3.41 21.52
N SER A 193 0.81 -2.70 21.00
CA SER A 193 0.83 -2.28 19.60
C SER A 193 1.02 -3.48 18.68
N SER A 194 0.22 -3.50 17.62
CA SER A 194 0.39 -4.46 16.54
C SER A 194 1.46 -4.01 15.54
N VAL A 195 1.92 -4.94 14.70
CA VAL A 195 2.79 -4.63 13.55
C VAL A 195 2.12 -3.58 12.65
N ALA A 196 0.80 -3.69 12.44
CA ALA A 196 0.05 -2.69 11.68
C ALA A 196 0.02 -1.30 12.34
N ASN A 197 -0.08 -1.22 13.67
CA ASN A 197 -0.01 0.07 14.35
C ASN A 197 1.35 0.75 14.11
N TYR A 198 2.44 -0.03 14.13
CA TYR A 198 3.77 0.48 13.82
C TYR A 198 3.87 1.02 12.38
N LEU A 199 3.43 0.24 11.39
CA LEU A 199 3.40 0.69 9.98
C LEU A 199 2.54 1.95 9.80
N LYS A 200 1.47 2.09 10.58
CA LYS A 200 0.65 3.30 10.58
C LYS A 200 1.40 4.50 11.17
N CYS A 201 2.15 4.34 12.27
CA CYS A 201 2.99 5.40 12.82
C CYS A 201 4.04 5.89 11.81
N LEU A 202 4.64 4.97 11.03
CA LEU A 202 5.56 5.33 9.94
C LEU A 202 4.90 6.21 8.88
N LYS A 203 3.66 5.90 8.50
CA LYS A 203 2.87 6.74 7.59
C LYS A 203 2.54 8.08 8.22
N ASP A 204 2.06 8.11 9.45
CA ASP A 204 1.54 9.35 10.04
C ASP A 204 2.67 10.37 10.28
N GLN A 205 3.81 9.92 10.81
CA GLN A 205 4.96 10.78 11.16
C GLN A 205 5.91 11.03 9.97
N TYR A 206 6.26 9.99 9.22
CA TYR A 206 7.30 10.08 8.19
C TYR A 206 6.77 9.99 6.76
N LYS A 207 5.44 9.86 6.58
CA LYS A 207 4.78 9.58 5.29
C LYS A 207 5.40 8.39 4.55
N ILE A 208 5.84 7.39 5.31
CA ILE A 208 6.24 6.08 4.77
C ILE A 208 4.98 5.23 4.68
N TYR A 209 4.53 4.98 3.46
CA TYR A 209 3.32 4.23 3.16
C TYR A 209 3.59 2.73 3.21
N SER A 210 2.63 1.98 3.72
CA SER A 210 2.67 0.52 3.75
C SER A 210 1.39 -0.06 3.16
N PHE A 211 1.52 -0.90 2.14
CA PHE A 211 0.38 -1.52 1.46
C PHE A 211 0.79 -2.88 0.89
N PHE A 212 -0.18 -3.77 0.74
CA PHE A 212 0.04 -5.04 0.06
C PHE A 212 -0.25 -4.89 -1.43
N LYS A 213 0.71 -5.29 -2.26
CA LYS A 213 0.53 -5.40 -3.71
C LYS A 213 0.34 -6.86 -4.07
N LEU A 214 -0.71 -7.14 -4.84
CA LEU A 214 -0.96 -8.48 -5.35
C LEU A 214 -0.07 -8.75 -6.57
N GLU A 215 0.96 -9.58 -6.38
CA GLU A 215 1.85 -10.09 -7.42
C GLU A 215 1.40 -11.50 -7.86
N ASN A 216 2.05 -12.06 -8.89
CA ASN A 216 1.60 -13.29 -9.58
C ASN A 216 1.24 -14.42 -8.60
N ASP A 217 2.12 -14.69 -7.63
CA ASP A 217 1.99 -15.85 -6.76
C ASP A 217 1.70 -15.51 -5.30
N CYS A 218 1.83 -14.23 -4.89
CA CYS A 218 1.60 -13.81 -3.51
C CYS A 218 1.15 -12.34 -3.38
N SER A 219 0.70 -11.97 -2.19
CA SER A 219 0.58 -10.56 -1.80
C SER A 219 1.88 -10.14 -1.14
N LYS A 220 2.60 -9.19 -1.75
CA LYS A 220 3.86 -8.67 -1.23
C LYS A 220 3.61 -7.36 -0.48
N LEU A 221 4.16 -7.23 0.72
CA LEU A 221 4.15 -5.97 1.47
C LEU A 221 5.18 -5.00 0.86
N HIS A 222 4.74 -3.80 0.51
CA HIS A 222 5.59 -2.68 0.14
C HIS A 222 5.61 -1.67 1.28
N VAL A 223 6.79 -1.16 1.60
CA VAL A 223 7.00 -0.05 2.56
C VAL A 223 7.85 1.01 1.87
N THR A 224 7.26 2.16 1.55
CA THR A 224 7.90 3.18 0.71
C THR A 224 7.42 4.58 1.04
N ASN A 225 8.32 5.56 0.95
CA ASN A 225 7.99 6.99 0.99
C ASN A 225 7.66 7.57 -0.39
N ASN A 226 7.79 6.76 -1.45
CA ASN A 226 7.55 7.13 -2.84
C ASN A 226 6.54 6.16 -3.50
N PRO A 227 5.29 6.07 -2.99
CA PRO A 227 4.27 5.19 -3.57
C PRO A 227 3.87 5.60 -5.00
N ASP A 228 4.06 6.89 -5.32
CA ASP A 228 3.80 7.48 -6.63
C ASP A 228 4.98 7.27 -7.62
N VAL A 229 6.05 6.59 -7.19
CA VAL A 229 7.20 6.17 -8.03
C VAL A 229 7.82 7.33 -8.83
N PHE A 230 8.04 8.49 -8.19
CA PHE A 230 8.81 9.59 -8.78
C PHE A 230 10.26 9.16 -9.06
N LYS A 231 10.80 9.56 -10.21
CA LYS A 231 12.21 9.45 -10.59
C LYS A 231 13.04 10.44 -9.78
N ILE A 232 14.32 10.13 -9.60
CA ILE A 232 15.28 11.00 -8.91
C ILE A 232 15.34 12.37 -9.56
N GLU A 233 15.53 12.40 -10.87
CA GLU A 233 15.67 13.61 -11.66
C GLU A 233 14.42 14.50 -11.58
N GLU A 234 13.23 13.90 -11.54
CA GLU A 234 11.95 14.62 -11.34
C GLU A 234 11.99 15.40 -10.01
N ILE A 235 12.33 14.72 -8.91
CA ILE A 235 12.39 15.35 -7.59
C ILE A 235 13.51 16.39 -7.51
N GLN A 236 14.67 16.12 -8.11
CA GLN A 236 15.78 17.07 -8.14
C GLN A 236 15.38 18.37 -8.84
N ASN A 237 14.86 18.26 -10.08
CA ASN A 237 14.41 19.41 -10.85
C ASN A 237 13.30 20.18 -10.12
N PHE A 238 12.36 19.45 -9.52
CA PHE A 238 11.26 20.04 -8.78
C PHE A 238 11.73 20.77 -7.52
N THR A 239 12.62 20.17 -6.72
CA THR A 239 13.21 20.84 -5.56
C THR A 239 13.96 22.10 -5.97
N GLU A 240 14.78 22.08 -7.03
CA GLU A 240 15.48 23.29 -7.51
C GLU A 240 14.51 24.41 -7.93
N LEU A 241 13.38 24.06 -8.57
CA LEU A 241 12.39 25.03 -9.02
C LEU A 241 11.70 25.78 -7.87
N TYR A 242 11.46 25.11 -6.74
CA TYR A 242 10.69 25.65 -5.60
C TYR A 242 11.54 25.92 -4.34
N LYS A 243 12.86 26.06 -4.48
CA LYS A 243 13.72 26.49 -3.37
C LYS A 243 13.50 27.97 -3.07
N ASN A 244 13.10 28.28 -1.83
CA ASN A 244 12.91 29.65 -1.36
C ASN A 244 14.22 30.35 -0.94
N THR A 245 15.36 29.66 -0.97
CA THR A 245 16.67 30.24 -0.60
C THR A 245 17.35 30.85 -1.82
N PRO A 246 17.83 32.10 -1.76
CA PRO A 246 18.65 32.67 -2.83
C PRO A 246 19.90 31.82 -3.07
N SER A 247 20.34 31.80 -4.33
CA SER A 247 21.45 31.03 -4.92
C SER A 247 22.84 31.22 -4.29
N ASP A 248 22.94 31.85 -3.13
CA ASP A 248 24.18 32.14 -2.42
C ASP A 248 24.54 31.08 -1.36
N GLU A 249 23.64 30.15 -1.04
CA GLU A 249 24.00 28.94 -0.29
C GLU A 249 24.65 27.91 -1.23
N ILE A 250 25.79 27.35 -0.79
CA ILE A 250 26.55 26.30 -1.49
C ILE A 250 25.56 25.28 -2.08
N PRO A 251 25.56 25.06 -3.41
CA PRO A 251 24.68 24.09 -4.03
C PRO A 251 24.84 22.78 -3.30
N ILE A 252 23.74 22.22 -2.78
CA ILE A 252 23.76 20.93 -2.12
C ILE A 252 24.49 19.97 -3.06
N PRO A 253 25.67 19.46 -2.70
CA PRO A 253 26.45 18.63 -3.60
C PRO A 253 25.57 17.53 -4.15
N GLN A 254 25.52 17.35 -5.47
CA GLN A 254 24.63 16.37 -6.09
C GLN A 254 24.87 14.95 -5.52
N ALA A 255 26.07 14.66 -5.03
CA ALA A 255 26.39 13.45 -4.28
C ALA A 255 25.65 13.34 -2.93
N LEU A 256 25.46 14.44 -2.18
CA LEU A 256 24.69 14.49 -0.95
C LEU A 256 23.18 14.44 -1.22
N LEU A 257 22.71 15.03 -2.31
CA LEU A 257 21.33 14.88 -2.76
C LEU A 257 21.05 13.43 -3.18
N ASN A 258 21.92 12.82 -3.99
CA ASN A 258 21.86 11.40 -4.35
C ASN A 258 21.97 10.50 -3.11
N LYS A 259 22.76 10.89 -2.11
CA LYS A 259 22.87 10.17 -0.84
C LYS A 259 21.60 10.32 0.00
N ALA A 260 21.03 11.52 0.14
CA ALA A 260 19.76 11.78 0.80
C ALA A 260 18.60 11.04 0.11
N ILE A 261 18.63 10.99 -1.21
CA ILE A 261 17.73 10.21 -2.06
C ILE A 261 17.94 8.70 -1.84
N SER A 262 19.19 8.24 -1.68
CA SER A 262 19.48 6.84 -1.34
C SER A 262 19.07 6.45 0.09
N ILE A 263 19.25 7.37 1.02
CA ILE A 263 18.86 7.36 2.43
C ILE A 263 17.32 7.28 2.51
N LEU A 264 16.64 8.04 1.67
CA LEU A 264 15.19 8.00 1.47
C LEU A 264 14.73 6.88 0.52
N GLY A 265 15.51 5.81 0.34
CA GLY A 265 15.09 4.56 -0.33
C GLY A 265 15.08 4.56 -1.88
N ILE A 266 15.60 5.61 -2.52
CA ILE A 266 15.43 5.81 -3.97
C ILE A 266 16.64 5.31 -4.78
N ARG A 267 17.78 4.98 -4.16
CA ARG A 267 18.95 4.47 -4.93
C ARG A 267 18.63 3.21 -5.71
N ASP A 268 17.81 2.32 -5.14
CA ASP A 268 17.43 1.09 -5.84
C ASP A 268 16.26 1.29 -6.81
N VAL A 269 15.67 2.49 -6.90
CA VAL A 269 14.69 2.79 -7.96
C VAL A 269 15.40 2.89 -9.32
N LEU A 270 16.69 3.24 -9.35
CA LEU A 270 17.49 3.17 -10.57
C LEU A 270 17.80 1.73 -11.00
N ASP A 271 17.99 0.80 -10.04
CA ASP A 271 18.11 -0.64 -10.33
C ASP A 271 16.73 -1.31 -10.54
N PHE A 272 15.64 -0.72 -10.04
CA PHE A 272 14.25 -1.15 -10.29
C PHE A 272 13.85 -1.02 -11.76
N PHE A 273 14.44 -0.05 -12.49
CA PHE A 273 14.27 0.03 -13.95
C PHE A 273 15.08 -1.02 -14.73
N SER A 274 15.93 -1.80 -14.06
CA SER A 274 16.83 -2.77 -14.69
C SER A 274 16.51 -4.24 -14.40
N ARG A 275 15.49 -4.53 -13.59
CA ARG A 275 15.02 -5.90 -13.38
C ARG A 275 13.81 -6.21 -14.24
N ASP A 276 13.94 -7.25 -15.05
CA ASP A 276 12.87 -7.96 -15.77
C ASP A 276 11.89 -8.67 -14.80
N ASP A 277 11.37 -7.95 -13.81
CA ASP A 277 10.53 -8.52 -12.76
C ASP A 277 9.06 -8.40 -13.17
N GLY A 278 8.57 -9.50 -13.76
CA GLY A 278 7.29 -9.60 -14.47
C GLY A 278 6.11 -8.89 -13.80
N PHE A 279 5.52 -7.97 -14.58
CA PHE A 279 4.29 -7.20 -14.33
C PHE A 279 4.42 -5.88 -13.53
N ILE A 280 5.05 -4.87 -14.14
CA ILE A 280 4.39 -3.55 -14.23
C ILE A 280 3.28 -3.74 -15.27
N GLY A 281 2.02 -3.91 -14.83
CA GLY A 281 0.91 -4.08 -15.76
C GLY A 281 0.74 -2.80 -16.57
N ILE A 282 0.84 -2.86 -17.89
CA ILE A 282 0.51 -1.74 -18.77
C ILE A 282 -0.86 -2.02 -19.37
N GLY A 283 -1.85 -1.17 -19.05
CA GLY A 283 -3.18 -1.21 -19.63
C GLY A 283 -3.38 -0.10 -20.64
N ARG A 284 -3.94 -0.40 -21.81
CA ARG A 284 -4.33 0.63 -22.79
C ARG A 284 -5.84 0.84 -22.76
N PHE A 285 -6.25 2.07 -22.54
CA PHE A 285 -7.65 2.48 -22.48
C PHE A 285 -7.90 3.59 -23.49
N ARG A 286 -8.87 3.35 -24.36
CA ARG A 286 -9.29 4.29 -25.40
C ARG A 286 -10.71 4.75 -25.11
N PHE A 287 -10.91 6.05 -25.17
CA PHE A 287 -12.23 6.66 -25.09
C PHE A 287 -13.09 6.13 -26.24
N PHE A 288 -14.39 5.95 -25.99
CA PHE A 288 -15.35 5.38 -26.92
C PHE A 288 -15.08 3.92 -27.37
N TYR A 289 -14.13 3.20 -26.77
CA TYR A 289 -13.82 1.81 -27.11
C TYR A 289 -13.95 0.87 -25.90
N ASN A 290 -13.05 0.99 -24.91
CA ASN A 290 -13.07 0.17 -23.69
C ASN A 290 -13.28 1.00 -22.41
N ILE A 291 -13.31 2.33 -22.51
CA ILE A 291 -13.86 3.20 -21.46
C ILE A 291 -15.38 3.29 -21.64
N ILE A 292 -16.12 2.94 -20.59
CA ILE A 292 -17.59 2.96 -20.57
C ILE A 292 -18.11 4.37 -20.26
N ARG A 293 -17.50 5.02 -19.26
CA ARG A 293 -17.76 6.41 -18.88
C ARG A 293 -16.58 6.94 -18.06
N ASP A 294 -16.39 8.25 -18.07
CA ASP A 294 -15.36 8.91 -17.28
C ASP A 294 -15.91 10.10 -16.49
N GLU A 295 -15.22 10.40 -15.39
CA GLU A 295 -15.37 11.61 -14.57
C GLU A 295 -14.01 12.32 -14.51
N LEU A 296 -13.23 12.24 -15.61
CA LEU A 296 -11.86 12.72 -15.65
C LEU A 296 -11.81 14.22 -15.89
N LYS A 297 -10.95 14.91 -15.14
CA LYS A 297 -10.75 16.36 -15.23
C LYS A 297 -9.27 16.66 -15.39
N VAL A 298 -8.96 17.50 -16.37
CA VAL A 298 -7.62 18.03 -16.55
C VAL A 298 -7.30 18.93 -15.36
N ASN A 299 -6.34 18.50 -14.56
CA ASN A 299 -5.79 19.29 -13.48
C ASN A 299 -4.56 20.02 -14.03
N ARG A 300 -4.77 21.27 -14.42
CA ARG A 300 -3.67 22.22 -14.59
C ARG A 300 -3.24 22.62 -13.20
N GLU A 301 -1.93 22.79 -13.01
CA GLU A 301 -1.32 23.16 -11.72
C GLU A 301 -2.23 24.15 -11.01
N GLN A 302 -2.83 23.73 -9.89
CA GLN A 302 -3.71 24.63 -9.16
C GLN A 302 -2.86 25.82 -8.74
N VAL A 303 -3.25 27.01 -9.19
CA VAL A 303 -2.58 28.31 -9.02
C VAL A 303 -2.53 28.74 -7.54
N THR A 304 -2.85 27.86 -6.60
CA THR A 304 -2.60 28.08 -5.18
C THR A 304 -1.10 28.04 -4.93
N ALA A 305 -0.55 29.22 -4.68
CA ALA A 305 0.79 29.38 -4.15
C ALA A 305 0.84 28.73 -2.77
N ILE A 306 1.61 27.64 -2.63
CA ILE A 306 1.72 26.88 -1.39
C ILE A 306 3.18 26.71 -0.99
N ARG A 307 3.41 26.58 0.31
CA ARG A 307 4.72 26.31 0.89
C ARG A 307 4.60 25.19 1.93
N MET A 308 5.66 24.41 2.07
CA MET A 308 5.81 23.41 3.11
C MET A 308 7.14 23.62 3.83
N ARG A 309 7.14 23.33 5.12
CA ARG A 309 8.34 23.44 5.97
C ARG A 309 8.67 22.10 6.60
N ALA A 310 9.95 21.78 6.70
CA ALA A 310 10.42 20.63 7.47
C ALA A 310 11.52 21.09 8.43
N GLU A 311 11.44 20.61 9.67
CA GLU A 311 12.32 20.95 10.77
C GLU A 311 12.87 19.67 11.38
N LYS A 312 14.19 19.58 11.58
CA LYS A 312 14.84 18.48 12.30
C LYS A 312 15.51 19.00 13.57
N TYR A 313 15.02 18.54 14.70
CA TYR A 313 15.58 18.79 16.02
C TYR A 313 16.62 17.73 16.39
N PHE A 314 17.57 18.08 17.23
CA PHE A 314 18.63 17.16 17.70
C PHE A 314 18.67 17.18 19.23
N ILE A 315 19.13 16.09 19.84
CA ILE A 315 19.14 15.94 21.30
C ILE A 315 19.84 17.09 22.04
N ASN A 316 20.87 17.67 21.42
CA ASN A 316 21.64 18.79 21.96
C ASN A 316 21.23 20.18 21.44
N SER A 317 20.12 20.28 20.68
CA SER A 317 19.68 21.56 20.10
C SER A 317 18.16 21.75 20.12
N ASN A 318 17.73 22.84 20.76
CA ASN A 318 16.35 23.36 20.68
C ASN A 318 16.11 24.22 19.43
N THR A 319 17.15 24.47 18.62
CA THR A 319 17.04 25.16 17.33
C THR A 319 17.12 24.11 16.23
N PRO A 320 16.08 23.96 15.38
CA PRO A 320 16.10 22.95 14.34
C PRO A 320 16.97 23.39 13.16
N ILE A 321 17.53 22.40 12.44
CA ILE A 321 17.89 22.60 11.05
C ILE A 321 16.59 22.49 10.26
N PHE A 322 16.27 23.49 9.44
CA PHE A 322 15.01 23.51 8.69
C PHE A 322 15.20 23.90 7.22
N VAL A 323 14.23 23.50 6.42
CA VAL A 323 14.11 23.84 5.00
C VAL A 323 12.65 24.21 4.73
N GLU A 324 12.44 25.14 3.81
CA GLU A 324 11.13 25.48 3.27
C GLU A 324 11.17 25.37 1.74
N LEU A 325 10.18 24.69 1.17
CA LEU A 325 9.98 24.56 -0.28
C LEU A 325 8.59 25.04 -0.66
N GLY A 326 8.47 25.69 -1.80
CA GLY A 326 7.19 26.13 -2.35
C GLY A 326 7.31 27.33 -3.26
N ASP A 327 6.19 27.98 -3.56
CA ASP A 327 6.19 29.19 -4.35
C ASP A 327 6.82 30.36 -3.55
N PRO A 328 7.84 31.06 -4.09
CA PRO A 328 8.46 32.18 -3.41
C PRO A 328 7.45 33.30 -3.13
N GLY A 329 7.36 33.79 -1.88
CA GLY A 329 6.47 34.90 -1.48
C GLY A 329 5.38 34.51 -0.45
N ASP A 330 4.19 35.12 -0.56
CA ASP A 330 3.03 34.95 0.35
C ASP A 330 2.27 33.62 0.16
N GLY A 331 2.90 32.59 -0.39
CA GLY A 331 2.27 31.27 -0.51
C GLY A 331 1.81 30.75 0.85
N GLU A 332 0.65 30.11 0.90
CA GLU A 332 0.09 29.57 2.13
C GLU A 332 0.98 28.44 2.65
N LEU A 333 1.46 28.55 3.90
CA LEU A 333 2.17 27.45 4.56
C LEU A 333 1.14 26.37 4.94
N ILE A 334 1.03 25.34 4.11
CA ILE A 334 -0.02 24.32 4.26
C ILE A 334 0.36 23.24 5.27
N GLU A 335 1.65 23.00 5.51
CA GLU A 335 2.11 21.95 6.43
C GLU A 335 3.54 22.22 6.95
N THR A 336 3.75 21.98 8.25
CA THR A 336 5.09 21.94 8.89
C THR A 336 5.35 20.55 9.44
N TYR A 337 6.40 19.89 8.95
CA TYR A 337 6.85 18.58 9.40
C TYR A 337 7.94 18.72 10.45
N THR A 338 7.68 18.20 11.66
CA THR A 338 8.67 18.18 12.74
C THR A 338 9.26 16.78 12.90
N LEU A 339 10.57 16.68 12.71
CA LEU A 339 11.37 15.46 12.85
C LEU A 339 12.33 15.61 14.04
N HIS A 340 12.64 14.51 14.71
CA HIS A 340 13.56 14.50 15.85
C HIS A 340 14.71 13.51 15.64
N ASP A 341 15.94 13.93 15.87
CA ASP A 341 17.07 13.04 16.05
C ASP A 341 17.36 12.94 17.56
N ASN A 342 16.92 11.84 18.15
CA ASN A 342 17.05 11.60 19.58
C ASN A 342 18.32 10.80 19.92
N GLU A 343 19.15 10.49 18.94
CA GLU A 343 20.35 9.67 19.11
C GLU A 343 21.63 10.45 18.81
N ASN A 344 21.60 11.29 17.77
CA ASN A 344 22.77 12.02 17.30
C ASN A 344 22.79 13.46 17.83
N GLU A 345 23.99 13.92 18.17
CA GLU A 345 24.28 15.30 18.52
C GLU A 345 24.75 16.08 17.30
N LEU A 346 24.35 17.35 17.19
CA LEU A 346 24.96 18.26 16.22
C LEU A 346 26.42 18.51 16.61
N PRO A 347 27.37 18.40 15.65
CA PRO A 347 28.76 18.71 15.91
C PRO A 347 28.94 20.13 16.42
N THR A 348 29.81 20.34 17.40
CA THR A 348 30.11 21.67 17.96
C THR A 348 31.19 22.42 17.18
N GLN A 349 31.99 21.72 16.37
CA GLN A 349 33.03 22.32 15.54
C GLN A 349 32.42 22.86 14.25
N ASP A 350 32.63 24.16 13.96
CA ASP A 350 32.02 24.88 12.83
C ASP A 350 32.08 24.12 11.49
N ALA A 351 33.23 23.58 11.11
CA ALA A 351 33.38 22.87 9.84
C ALA A 351 32.56 21.57 9.77
N LEU A 352 32.48 20.83 10.88
CA LEU A 352 31.69 19.60 10.98
C LEU A 352 30.19 19.92 11.08
N PHE A 353 29.84 21.00 11.80
CA PHE A 353 28.47 21.50 11.89
C PHE A 353 27.95 21.88 10.51
N GLN A 354 28.71 22.67 9.73
CA GLN A 354 28.33 23.07 8.38
C GLN A 354 28.15 21.86 7.45
N GLN A 355 29.02 20.86 7.55
CA GLN A 355 28.90 19.63 6.75
C GLN A 355 27.63 18.85 7.11
N GLU A 356 27.34 18.71 8.41
CA GLU A 356 26.15 18.00 8.88
C GLU A 356 24.87 18.78 8.59
N GLU A 357 24.89 20.11 8.72
CA GLU A 357 23.80 21.00 8.34
C GLU A 357 23.46 20.84 6.86
N GLN A 358 24.46 20.84 5.97
CA GLN A 358 24.26 20.60 4.54
C GLN A 358 23.66 19.22 4.26
N ARG A 359 24.12 18.18 4.96
CA ARG A 359 23.59 16.82 4.83
C ARG A 359 22.12 16.77 5.25
N VAL A 360 21.77 17.36 6.39
CA VAL A 360 20.41 17.39 6.92
C VAL A 360 19.49 18.24 6.05
N LYS A 361 19.93 19.42 5.60
CA LYS A 361 19.18 20.24 4.63
C LYS A 361 18.91 19.46 3.33
N ALA A 362 19.85 18.63 2.84
CA ALA A 362 19.61 17.79 1.66
C ALA A 362 18.52 16.73 1.89
N GLU A 363 18.53 16.09 3.06
CA GLU A 363 17.52 15.13 3.51
C GLU A 363 16.13 15.78 3.58
N LEU A 364 16.03 16.94 4.22
CA LEU A 364 14.78 17.70 4.36
C LEU A 364 14.26 18.24 3.02
N ASN A 365 15.14 18.73 2.14
CA ASN A 365 14.78 19.16 0.80
C ASN A 365 14.17 18.02 -0.02
N THR A 366 14.78 16.84 0.03
CA THR A 366 14.27 15.66 -0.67
C THR A 366 12.92 15.24 -0.10
N PHE A 367 12.82 15.16 1.23
CA PHE A 367 11.60 14.84 1.96
C PHE A 367 10.44 15.77 1.56
N LEU A 368 10.66 17.09 1.56
CA LEU A 368 9.66 18.07 1.13
C LEU A 368 9.39 17.99 -0.37
N GLY A 369 10.41 17.72 -1.19
CA GLY A 369 10.30 17.60 -2.65
C GLY A 369 9.25 16.59 -3.07
N PHE A 370 9.24 15.39 -2.47
CA PHE A 370 8.20 14.38 -2.72
C PHE A 370 6.78 14.86 -2.39
N ARG A 371 6.64 15.55 -1.25
CA ARG A 371 5.33 16.00 -0.75
C ARG A 371 4.80 17.15 -1.57
N LEU A 372 5.64 18.13 -1.86
CA LEU A 372 5.27 19.25 -2.71
C LEU A 372 4.99 18.78 -4.14
N ALA A 373 5.79 17.85 -4.68
CA ALA A 373 5.53 17.25 -6.00
C ALA A 373 4.18 16.53 -6.06
N LYS A 374 3.75 15.91 -4.96
CA LYS A 374 2.42 15.29 -4.83
C LYS A 374 1.28 16.31 -4.84
N GLU A 375 1.43 17.45 -4.15
CA GLU A 375 0.41 18.51 -4.12
C GLU A 375 0.33 19.30 -5.43
N LYS A 376 1.47 19.50 -6.10
CA LYS A 376 1.58 20.24 -7.37
C LYS A 376 1.39 19.36 -8.61
N GLN A 377 0.88 18.13 -8.46
CA GLN A 377 0.67 17.21 -9.60
C GLN A 377 -0.23 17.84 -10.67
N THR A 378 0.29 17.90 -11.88
CA THR A 378 -0.45 18.26 -13.09
C THR A 378 -0.84 16.99 -13.87
N GLY A 379 -1.86 17.12 -14.72
CA GLY A 379 -2.31 16.02 -15.57
C GLY A 379 -3.80 15.78 -15.42
N LEU A 380 -4.19 14.56 -15.01
CA LEU A 380 -5.58 14.14 -14.99
C LEU A 380 -5.99 13.66 -13.59
N THR A 381 -7.17 14.08 -13.16
CA THR A 381 -7.75 13.66 -11.87
C THR A 381 -9.11 13.03 -12.09
N GLY A 382 -9.55 12.22 -11.12
CA GLY A 382 -10.84 11.54 -11.17
C GLY A 382 -10.69 10.06 -11.51
N SER A 383 -11.71 9.49 -12.14
CA SER A 383 -11.75 8.07 -12.47
C SER A 383 -12.56 7.80 -13.73
N PHE A 384 -12.36 6.62 -14.29
CA PHE A 384 -13.19 6.10 -15.38
C PHE A 384 -13.62 4.66 -15.09
N GLU A 385 -14.77 4.29 -15.64
CA GLU A 385 -15.30 2.93 -15.61
C GLU A 385 -14.92 2.19 -16.90
N THR A 386 -14.48 0.95 -16.76
CA THR A 386 -14.08 0.04 -17.84
C THR A 386 -14.60 -1.38 -17.55
N PHE A 387 -14.49 -2.25 -18.54
CA PHE A 387 -14.66 -3.69 -18.36
C PHE A 387 -13.55 -4.29 -17.49
N GLY A 388 -13.78 -5.53 -17.01
CA GLY A 388 -12.81 -6.32 -16.24
C GLY A 388 -11.42 -6.54 -16.86
N GLU A 389 -11.24 -6.20 -18.13
CA GLU A 389 -9.97 -6.27 -18.87
C GLU A 389 -9.71 -4.95 -19.61
N PRO A 390 -8.45 -4.48 -19.73
CA PRO A 390 -7.23 -5.05 -19.13
C PRO A 390 -7.29 -5.10 -17.59
N PHE A 391 -6.75 -6.16 -17.00
CA PHE A 391 -6.71 -6.31 -15.55
C PHE A 391 -5.72 -5.33 -14.90
N MET A 392 -6.22 -4.31 -14.19
CA MET A 392 -5.39 -3.26 -13.59
C MET A 392 -5.31 -3.32 -12.07
N ARG A 393 -4.14 -3.11 -11.48
CA ARG A 393 -3.93 -3.00 -10.02
C ARG A 393 -3.42 -1.60 -9.65
N PRO A 394 -3.49 -1.19 -8.38
CA PRO A 394 -2.75 -0.02 -7.91
C PRO A 394 -1.28 -0.13 -8.29
N THR A 395 -0.66 1.01 -8.59
CA THR A 395 0.73 1.16 -9.08
C THR A 395 1.01 0.70 -10.51
N ASP A 396 0.07 0.05 -11.20
CA ASP A 396 0.20 -0.27 -12.64
C ASP A 396 0.16 1.01 -13.51
N ARG A 397 0.56 0.93 -14.78
CA ARG A 397 0.53 2.05 -15.73
C ARG A 397 -0.69 1.93 -16.65
N ILE A 398 -1.36 3.05 -16.93
CA ILE A 398 -2.41 3.14 -17.93
C ILE A 398 -2.02 4.13 -19.03
N ILE A 399 -2.26 3.74 -20.27
CA ILE A 399 -2.16 4.59 -21.45
C ILE A 399 -3.58 5.02 -21.80
N LEU A 400 -3.86 6.32 -21.71
CA LEU A 400 -5.14 6.91 -22.10
C LEU A 400 -5.04 7.51 -23.51
N GLU A 401 -6.02 7.17 -24.35
CA GLU A 401 -6.11 7.66 -25.73
C GLU A 401 -7.53 8.11 -26.07
N ASP A 402 -7.69 9.41 -26.24
CA ASP A 402 -8.87 10.12 -26.71
C ASP A 402 -8.53 10.78 -28.05
N ALA A 403 -9.37 10.49 -29.05
CA ALA A 403 -9.23 11.07 -30.39
C ALA A 403 -9.92 12.44 -30.50
N GLU A 404 -10.82 12.77 -29.56
CA GLU A 404 -11.57 14.03 -29.55
C GLU A 404 -10.96 15.04 -28.56
N ASP A 405 -10.42 14.57 -27.42
CA ASP A 405 -9.82 15.42 -26.38
C ASP A 405 -8.37 15.01 -26.06
N GLU A 406 -7.43 15.52 -26.86
CA GLU A 406 -6.01 15.20 -26.71
C GLU A 406 -5.41 15.60 -25.35
N GLU A 407 -6.06 16.49 -24.58
CA GLU A 407 -5.58 16.87 -23.24
C GLU A 407 -5.69 15.71 -22.24
N LYS A 408 -6.55 14.72 -22.51
CA LYS A 408 -6.68 13.50 -21.70
C LYS A 408 -5.65 12.42 -22.06
N ASN A 409 -4.86 12.62 -23.11
CA ASN A 409 -3.88 11.65 -23.57
C ASN A 409 -2.63 11.64 -22.68
N GLY A 410 -2.13 10.44 -22.41
CA GLY A 410 -0.89 10.27 -21.69
C GLY A 410 -0.79 8.94 -20.97
N VAL A 411 0.34 8.76 -20.30
CA VAL A 411 0.57 7.62 -19.42
C VAL A 411 0.41 8.07 -17.98
N PHE A 412 -0.37 7.33 -17.21
CA PHE A 412 -0.68 7.64 -15.83
C PHE A 412 -0.48 6.40 -14.95
N GLN A 413 -0.13 6.63 -13.69
CA GLN A 413 -0.11 5.57 -12.69
C GLN A 413 -1.53 5.31 -12.17
N VAL A 414 -1.87 4.05 -11.91
CA VAL A 414 -3.13 3.69 -11.27
C VAL A 414 -3.05 3.96 -9.78
N LYS A 415 -3.89 4.87 -9.30
CA LYS A 415 -4.01 5.19 -7.88
C LYS A 415 -4.80 4.13 -7.11
N LYS A 416 -5.99 3.83 -7.63
CA LYS A 416 -6.99 2.99 -6.97
C LYS A 416 -7.81 2.25 -8.00
N VAL A 417 -8.21 1.03 -7.66
CA VAL A 417 -9.09 0.20 -8.48
C VAL A 417 -10.24 -0.32 -7.62
N LYS A 418 -11.46 -0.03 -8.04
CA LYS A 418 -12.67 -0.67 -7.52
C LYS A 418 -13.17 -1.68 -8.54
N ARG A 419 -13.32 -2.94 -8.16
CA ARG A 419 -13.85 -4.00 -9.02
C ARG A 419 -15.25 -4.38 -8.57
N SER A 420 -16.13 -4.57 -9.54
CA SER A 420 -17.44 -5.16 -9.31
C SER A 420 -17.65 -6.34 -10.25
N TYR A 421 -18.13 -7.45 -9.69
CA TYR A 421 -18.47 -8.67 -10.41
C TYR A 421 -19.88 -9.08 -9.99
N GLY A 422 -20.76 -9.38 -10.94
CA GLY A 422 -22.10 -9.87 -10.64
C GLY A 422 -23.02 -9.83 -11.86
N THR A 423 -24.31 -9.57 -11.63
CA THR A 423 -25.33 -9.52 -12.69
C THR A 423 -25.06 -8.46 -13.76
N SER A 424 -24.38 -7.37 -13.41
CA SER A 424 -23.98 -6.30 -14.35
C SER A 424 -22.69 -6.60 -15.13
N GLY A 425 -22.14 -7.81 -15.00
CA GLY A 425 -20.87 -8.21 -15.59
C GLY A 425 -19.69 -7.99 -14.64
N TYR A 426 -18.48 -7.97 -15.22
CA TYR A 426 -17.25 -7.59 -14.51
C TYR A 426 -16.78 -6.21 -14.99
N ARG A 427 -16.65 -5.28 -14.05
CA ARG A 427 -16.27 -3.88 -14.26
C ARG A 427 -15.16 -3.47 -13.32
N GLN A 428 -14.43 -2.44 -13.73
CA GLN A 428 -13.42 -1.77 -12.92
C GLN A 428 -13.66 -0.27 -12.99
N ILE A 429 -13.56 0.41 -11.86
CA ILE A 429 -13.43 1.86 -11.79
C ILE A 429 -11.98 2.15 -11.40
N ILE A 430 -11.26 2.79 -12.31
CA ILE A 430 -9.84 3.10 -12.16
C ILE A 430 -9.73 4.58 -11.83
N SER A 431 -9.24 4.90 -10.64
CA SER A 431 -8.85 6.26 -10.29
C SER A 431 -7.44 6.53 -10.80
N VAL A 432 -7.32 7.60 -11.57
CA VAL A 432 -6.07 8.02 -12.20
C VAL A 432 -5.21 8.72 -11.16
N GLY A 433 -3.94 8.33 -11.10
CA GLY A 433 -2.90 8.97 -10.29
C GLY A 433 -2.08 9.95 -11.14
N ARG A 434 -0.82 10.13 -10.75
CA ARG A 434 0.07 11.06 -11.45
C ARG A 434 0.26 10.68 -12.92
N ARG A 435 0.57 11.69 -13.74
CA ARG A 435 1.16 11.48 -15.07
C ARG A 435 2.58 10.95 -14.91
N VAL A 436 2.93 9.97 -15.74
CA VAL A 436 4.27 9.38 -15.81
C VAL A 436 4.80 9.71 -17.19
N GLU A 437 5.78 10.60 -17.28
CA GLU A 437 6.47 10.88 -18.55
C GLU A 437 7.37 9.68 -18.90
N ASP A 438 7.37 9.29 -20.18
CA ASP A 438 8.26 8.23 -20.70
C ASP A 438 9.73 8.65 -20.52
#